data_AF-A0A7T2WMX2-F1
#
_entry.id   AF-A0A7T2WMX2-F1
#
_cell.length_a   1.000
_cell.length_b   1.000
_cell.length_c   1.000
_cell.angle_alpha   90.00
_cell.angle_beta   90.00
_cell.angle_gamma   90.00
#
_symmetry.space_group_name_H-M   'P 1'
#
loop_
_entity.id
_entity.type
_entity.pdbx_description
1 polymer ?
#
loop_
_entity_poly.entity_id
_entity_poly.type
_entity_poly.pdbx_seq_one_letter_code
_entity_poly.pdbx_strand_id
1 'polypeptide(L)'
;MAGKVSPIGPTGDVVRANIEEFRQGEGLSYAELSRRLKDAGREIPPLGLRRLEAGERKVDVDDLMAFAAVLNVAPIRLLMPATWSTAIEAEATGVGTKRTSELWRWALGYMPLNPSKAESYRYMTRSTPRQVRTREQRIEARWAWVESKVSELEDEMVELKATIGAEDQFMASSRIAALTEQIETLRELDIEDDNAFEEIGESDPAPPSPEELAGLLREEEDDA
;
A
#
# COMPACT_ATOMS: atom_id res chain seq x y z
N MET A 1 25.25 32.84 14.25
CA MET A 1 25.36 31.48 14.84
C MET A 1 25.41 30.50 13.68
N ALA A 2 26.58 29.97 13.36
CA ALA A 2 26.71 28.97 12.29
C ALA A 2 25.94 27.71 12.69
N GLY A 3 24.95 27.32 11.89
CA GLY A 3 24.12 26.14 12.14
C GLY A 3 25.00 24.90 12.22
N LYS A 4 25.01 24.23 13.38
CA LYS A 4 25.71 22.96 13.56
C LYS A 4 25.07 21.94 12.62
N VAL A 5 25.79 21.50 11.60
CA VAL A 5 25.33 20.43 10.71
C VAL A 5 25.09 19.20 11.57
N SER A 6 23.82 18.78 11.64
CA SER A 6 23.45 17.56 12.37
C SER A 6 24.16 16.38 11.71
N PRO A 7 24.76 15.45 12.49
CA PRO A 7 25.42 14.26 11.93
C PRO A 7 24.44 13.41 11.11
N ILE A 8 24.99 12.54 10.27
CA ILE A 8 24.18 11.50 9.61
C ILE A 8 23.66 10.55 10.68
N GLY A 9 22.36 10.25 10.62
CA GLY A 9 21.73 9.27 11.50
C GLY A 9 21.72 7.87 10.86
N PRO A 10 21.32 6.84 11.62
CA PRO A 10 21.41 5.45 11.19
C PRO A 10 20.68 5.16 9.87
N THR A 11 19.52 5.79 9.61
CA THR A 11 18.83 5.64 8.32
C THR A 11 19.61 6.26 7.17
N GLY A 12 20.30 7.39 7.39
CA GLY A 12 21.15 8.00 6.36
C GLY A 12 22.39 7.15 6.05
N ASP A 13 22.92 6.45 7.05
CA ASP A 13 23.99 5.46 6.86
C ASP A 13 23.53 4.27 6.02
N VAL A 14 22.31 3.77 6.25
CA VAL A 14 21.69 2.73 5.42
C VAL A 14 21.55 3.20 3.97
N VAL A 15 21.03 4.42 3.75
CA VAL A 15 20.84 4.97 2.39
C VAL A 15 22.16 5.06 1.64
N ARG A 16 23.22 5.64 2.23
CA ARG A 16 24.51 5.76 1.54
C ARG A 16 25.15 4.40 1.27
N ALA A 17 25.03 3.44 2.19
CA ALA A 17 25.57 2.09 2.01
C ALA A 17 24.84 1.34 0.88
N ASN A 18 23.52 1.47 0.80
CA ASN A 18 22.73 0.91 -0.30
C ASN A 18 23.07 1.56 -1.65
N ILE A 19 23.25 2.89 -1.69
CA ILE A 19 23.68 3.59 -2.92
C ILE A 19 25.05 3.07 -3.38
N GLU A 20 26.01 2.94 -2.46
CA GLU A 20 27.32 2.39 -2.75
C GLU A 20 27.23 0.94 -3.27
N GLU A 21 26.44 0.09 -2.60
CA GLU A 21 26.19 -1.31 -3.00
C GLU A 21 25.69 -1.41 -4.44
N PHE A 22 24.63 -0.67 -4.79
CA PHE A 22 24.05 -0.71 -6.13
C PHE A 22 24.95 -0.08 -7.19
N ARG A 23 25.62 1.04 -6.87
CA ARG A 23 26.58 1.66 -7.80
C ARG A 23 27.71 0.69 -8.13
N GLN A 24 28.26 0.00 -7.13
CA GLN A 24 29.33 -0.97 -7.31
C GLN A 24 28.83 -2.24 -8.03
N GLY A 25 27.63 -2.73 -7.69
CA GLY A 25 27.01 -3.88 -8.34
C GLY A 25 26.77 -3.67 -9.84
N GLU A 26 26.43 -2.45 -10.26
CA GLU A 26 26.33 -2.06 -11.68
C GLU A 26 27.69 -1.69 -12.32
N GLY A 27 28.79 -1.68 -11.57
CA GLY A 27 30.11 -1.28 -12.07
C GLY A 27 30.20 0.20 -12.44
N LEU A 28 29.35 1.06 -11.89
CA LEU A 28 29.32 2.48 -12.22
C LEU A 28 30.45 3.25 -11.55
N SER A 29 31.19 4.01 -12.36
CA SER A 29 32.07 5.04 -11.83
C SER A 29 31.26 6.23 -11.28
N TYR A 30 31.86 7.02 -10.38
CA TYR A 30 31.25 8.26 -9.92
C TYR A 30 30.93 9.24 -11.07
N ALA A 31 31.77 9.26 -12.12
CA ALA A 31 31.53 10.12 -13.28
C ALA A 31 30.31 9.64 -14.09
N GLU A 32 30.10 8.33 -14.18
CA GLU A 32 28.94 7.75 -14.86
C GLU A 32 27.65 8.02 -14.08
N LEU A 33 27.66 7.75 -12.77
CA LEU A 33 26.50 8.02 -11.91
C LEU A 33 26.15 9.51 -11.90
N SER A 34 27.16 10.40 -11.85
CA SER A 34 26.97 11.84 -11.94
C SER A 34 26.29 12.26 -13.26
N ARG A 35 26.69 11.67 -14.39
CA ARG A 35 26.07 11.93 -15.69
C ARG A 35 24.62 11.47 -15.73
N ARG A 36 24.33 10.24 -15.30
CA ARG A 36 22.96 9.73 -15.25
C ARG A 36 22.04 10.57 -14.36
N LEU A 37 22.55 11.01 -13.21
CA LEU A 37 21.83 11.91 -12.31
C LEU A 37 21.55 13.28 -12.94
N LYS A 38 22.51 13.82 -13.69
CA LYS A 38 22.31 15.05 -14.47
C LYS A 38 21.24 14.86 -15.54
N ASP A 39 21.27 13.74 -16.26
CA ASP A 39 20.29 13.41 -17.30
C ASP A 39 18.87 13.23 -16.69
N ALA A 40 18.78 12.78 -15.44
CA ALA A 40 17.56 12.71 -14.65
C ALA A 40 17.15 14.05 -14.00
N GLY A 41 17.83 15.16 -14.31
CA GLY A 41 17.50 16.50 -13.80
C GLY A 41 17.99 16.80 -12.38
N ARG A 42 18.84 15.95 -11.80
CA ARG A 42 19.37 16.09 -10.43
C ARG A 42 20.89 15.96 -10.40
N GLU A 43 21.60 16.97 -10.91
CA GLU A 43 23.07 16.92 -11.00
C GLU A 43 23.75 16.84 -9.62
N ILE A 44 24.52 15.78 -9.40
CA ILE A 44 25.43 15.62 -8.26
C ILE A 44 26.84 15.39 -8.80
N PRO A 45 27.80 16.32 -8.62
CA PRO A 45 29.16 16.15 -9.12
C PRO A 45 29.87 14.93 -8.48
N PRO A 46 30.88 14.32 -9.14
CA PRO A 46 31.58 13.14 -8.61
C PRO A 46 32.15 13.32 -7.20
N LEU A 47 32.64 14.51 -6.86
CA LEU A 47 33.09 14.83 -5.50
C LEU A 47 31.94 14.80 -4.49
N GLY A 48 30.75 15.26 -4.88
CA GLY A 48 29.54 15.21 -4.06
C GLY A 48 29.10 13.77 -3.78
N LEU A 49 29.20 12.89 -4.78
CA LEU A 49 28.92 11.45 -4.64
C LEU A 49 29.92 10.77 -3.68
N ARG A 50 31.21 11.04 -3.81
CA ARG A 50 32.23 10.52 -2.87
C ARG A 50 31.97 10.94 -1.43
N ARG A 51 31.64 12.22 -1.22
CA ARG A 51 31.32 12.75 0.11
C ARG A 51 30.03 12.16 0.68
N LEU A 52 29.08 11.83 -0.18
CA LEU A 52 27.84 11.16 0.20
C LEU A 52 28.12 9.72 0.68
N GLU A 53 28.85 8.92 -0.10
CA GLU A 53 29.20 7.54 0.28
C GLU A 53 30.08 7.51 1.55
N ALA A 54 30.97 8.50 1.70
CA ALA A 54 31.78 8.70 2.91
C ALA A 54 31.00 9.21 4.14
N GLY A 55 29.71 9.53 3.99
CA GLY A 55 28.87 10.03 5.10
C GLY A 55 29.14 11.48 5.51
N GLU A 56 29.83 12.25 4.66
CA GLU A 56 30.09 13.68 4.87
C GLU A 56 28.98 14.58 4.29
N ARG A 57 28.13 14.02 3.42
CA ARG A 57 27.00 14.69 2.79
C ARG A 57 25.74 13.85 2.96
N LYS A 58 24.66 14.48 3.43
CA LYS A 58 23.34 13.84 3.54
C LYS A 58 22.68 13.68 2.17
N VAL A 59 21.88 12.63 2.05
CA VAL A 59 20.93 12.41 0.95
C VAL A 59 19.61 13.07 1.35
N ASP A 60 19.10 14.00 0.54
CA ASP A 60 17.75 14.52 0.71
C ASP A 60 16.73 13.61 -0.01
N VAL A 61 15.43 13.93 0.10
CA VAL A 61 14.37 13.08 -0.46
C VAL A 61 14.40 13.09 -1.99
N ASP A 62 14.76 14.21 -2.62
CA ASP A 62 14.86 14.31 -4.07
C ASP A 62 16.08 13.54 -4.60
N ASP A 63 17.20 13.60 -3.89
CA ASP A 63 18.39 12.78 -4.15
C ASP A 63 18.01 11.29 -4.06
N LEU A 64 17.30 10.86 -3.00
CA LEU A 64 16.87 9.48 -2.83
C LEU A 64 16.05 8.98 -4.02
N MET A 65 15.09 9.78 -4.50
CA MET A 65 14.26 9.45 -5.65
C MET A 65 15.09 9.41 -6.95
N ALA A 66 16.00 10.36 -7.15
CA ALA A 66 16.88 10.38 -8.31
C ALA A 66 17.83 9.18 -8.34
N PHE A 67 18.41 8.80 -7.20
CA PHE A 67 19.23 7.58 -7.09
C PHE A 67 18.41 6.34 -7.39
N ALA A 68 17.21 6.21 -6.84
CA ALA A 68 16.32 5.08 -7.09
C ALA A 68 16.02 4.92 -8.58
N ALA A 69 15.71 6.03 -9.27
CA ALA A 69 15.45 6.03 -10.71
C ALA A 69 16.69 5.66 -11.53
N VAL A 70 17.85 6.27 -11.23
CA VAL A 70 19.09 6.08 -11.99
C VAL A 70 19.73 4.71 -11.79
N LEU A 71 19.60 4.14 -10.59
CA LEU A 71 20.07 2.80 -10.22
C LEU A 71 19.00 1.73 -10.47
N ASN A 72 17.84 2.11 -11.02
CA ASN A 72 16.73 1.21 -11.34
C ASN A 72 16.31 0.29 -10.16
N VAL A 73 16.14 0.88 -8.97
CA VAL A 73 15.68 0.20 -7.76
C VAL A 73 14.49 0.93 -7.15
N ALA A 74 13.67 0.21 -6.38
CA ALA A 74 12.60 0.85 -5.62
C ALA A 74 13.18 1.82 -4.56
N PRO A 75 12.63 3.03 -4.36
CA PRO A 75 13.12 3.98 -3.35
C PRO A 75 13.20 3.40 -1.94
N ILE A 76 12.23 2.56 -1.58
CA ILE A 76 12.21 1.83 -0.31
C ILE A 76 13.40 0.88 -0.13
N ARG A 77 13.97 0.31 -1.22
CA ARG A 77 15.15 -0.54 -1.14
C ARG A 77 16.41 0.25 -0.77
N LEU A 78 16.49 1.53 -1.14
CA LEU A 78 17.55 2.43 -0.68
C LEU A 78 17.33 2.86 0.77
N LEU A 79 16.07 3.05 1.18
CA LEU A 79 15.71 3.52 2.52
C LEU A 79 15.86 2.45 3.61
N MET A 80 15.67 1.17 3.27
CA MET A 80 15.58 0.06 4.23
C MET A 80 16.87 -0.77 4.30
N PRO A 81 17.12 -1.47 5.43
CA PRO A 81 18.26 -2.37 5.55
C PRO A 81 18.30 -3.40 4.41
N ALA A 82 19.51 -3.72 3.93
CA ALA A 82 19.70 -4.62 2.78
C ALA A 82 19.15 -6.05 2.97
N THR A 83 18.84 -6.44 4.22
CA THR A 83 18.34 -7.78 4.55
C THR A 83 16.91 -7.73 5.09
N TRP A 84 16.16 -8.80 4.85
CA TRP A 84 14.91 -9.12 5.54
C TRP A 84 15.13 -10.34 6.42
N SER A 85 15.27 -10.15 7.72
CA SER A 85 15.56 -11.24 8.64
C SER A 85 14.86 -11.06 9.98
N THR A 86 14.47 -12.19 10.57
CA THR A 86 14.01 -12.23 11.97
C THR A 86 15.17 -12.31 12.95
N ALA A 87 16.41 -12.55 12.49
CA ALA A 87 17.59 -12.70 13.35
C ALA A 87 18.54 -11.50 13.31
N ILE A 88 18.44 -10.65 12.29
CA ILE A 88 19.33 -9.49 12.11
C ILE A 88 18.58 -8.23 12.57
N GLU A 89 19.23 -7.45 13.42
CA GLU A 89 18.76 -6.15 13.87
C GLU A 89 19.42 -5.01 13.10
N ALA A 90 18.72 -3.89 12.97
CA ALA A 90 19.23 -2.64 12.45
C ALA A 90 18.65 -1.47 13.24
N GLU A 91 19.42 -0.39 13.36
CA GLU A 91 18.93 0.87 13.92
C GLU A 91 18.25 1.68 12.82
N ALA A 92 17.09 2.27 13.13
CA ALA A 92 16.41 3.20 12.24
C ALA A 92 16.09 4.51 12.98
N THR A 93 16.27 5.62 12.28
CA THR A 93 16.09 6.96 12.84
C THR A 93 14.66 7.12 13.37
N GLY A 94 14.54 7.55 14.63
CA GLY A 94 13.26 7.81 15.29
C GLY A 94 12.56 6.58 15.89
N VAL A 95 13.05 5.37 15.64
CA VAL A 95 12.43 4.12 16.16
C VAL A 95 13.40 3.19 16.89
N GLY A 96 14.70 3.49 16.85
CA GLY A 96 15.76 2.73 17.53
C GLY A 96 16.06 1.40 16.84
N THR A 97 16.58 0.44 17.60
CA THR A 97 16.94 -0.90 17.12
C THR A 97 15.71 -1.78 16.98
N LYS A 98 15.55 -2.42 15.81
CA LYS A 98 14.47 -3.35 15.50
C LYS A 98 15.00 -4.50 14.64
N ARG A 99 14.27 -5.62 14.58
CA ARG A 99 14.59 -6.67 13.60
C ARG A 99 14.34 -6.13 12.20
N THR A 100 15.21 -6.45 11.27
CA THR A 100 15.10 -5.98 9.87
C THR A 100 13.75 -6.38 9.24
N SER A 101 13.24 -7.58 9.54
CA SER A 101 11.89 -8.00 9.13
C SER A 101 10.76 -7.13 9.70
N GLU A 102 10.88 -6.58 10.92
CA GLU A 102 9.88 -5.67 11.50
C GLU A 102 9.92 -4.32 10.78
N LEU A 103 11.13 -3.80 10.55
CA LEU A 103 11.34 -2.57 9.80
C LEU A 103 10.76 -2.66 8.39
N TRP A 104 10.99 -3.78 7.69
CA TRP A 104 10.45 -3.97 6.33
C TRP A 104 8.93 -4.13 6.29
N ARG A 105 8.34 -4.91 7.20
CA ARG A 105 6.87 -5.03 7.29
C ARG A 105 6.20 -3.70 7.60
N TRP A 106 6.86 -2.89 8.43
CA TRP A 106 6.45 -1.52 8.66
C TRP A 106 6.57 -0.71 7.37
N ALA A 107 7.74 -0.62 6.76
CA ALA A 107 7.93 0.20 5.57
C ALA A 107 7.00 -0.17 4.38
N LEU A 108 6.59 -1.43 4.25
CA LEU A 108 5.63 -1.89 3.23
C LEU A 108 4.15 -1.69 3.60
N GLY A 109 3.84 -1.15 4.78
CA GLY A 109 2.47 -0.92 5.23
C GLY A 109 1.76 -2.17 5.76
N TYR A 110 2.46 -3.28 5.99
CA TYR A 110 1.85 -4.54 6.44
C TYR A 110 1.51 -4.54 7.92
N MET A 111 2.41 -4.04 8.79
CA MET A 111 2.17 -4.00 10.24
C MET A 111 2.92 -2.83 10.89
N PRO A 112 2.34 -2.16 11.91
CA PRO A 112 3.07 -1.15 12.67
C PRO A 112 4.14 -1.82 13.55
N LEU A 113 5.16 -1.05 13.96
CA LEU A 113 6.29 -1.58 14.73
C LEU A 113 5.92 -2.12 16.13
N ASN A 114 4.83 -1.66 16.73
CA ASN A 114 4.32 -2.15 18.03
C ASN A 114 2.78 -2.23 18.01
N PRO A 115 2.17 -3.32 17.49
CA PRO A 115 0.73 -3.37 17.27
C PRO A 115 -0.09 -3.81 18.49
N SER A 116 -1.17 -3.08 18.81
CA SER A 116 -2.46 -3.69 19.20
C SER A 116 -3.31 -4.03 17.96
N LYS A 117 -4.36 -4.88 18.10
CA LYS A 117 -5.26 -5.21 16.98
C LYS A 117 -5.85 -3.96 16.30
N ALA A 118 -6.29 -2.98 17.10
CA ALA A 118 -6.89 -1.75 16.59
C ALA A 118 -5.84 -0.86 15.87
N GLU A 119 -4.59 -0.84 16.34
CA GLU A 119 -3.51 -0.08 15.70
C GLU A 119 -3.07 -0.70 14.38
N SER A 120 -3.06 -2.03 14.26
CA SER A 120 -2.76 -2.71 12.99
C SER A 120 -3.74 -2.30 11.89
N TYR A 121 -5.04 -2.35 12.16
CA TYR A 121 -6.05 -1.96 11.16
C TYR A 121 -5.90 -0.49 10.74
N ARG A 122 -5.78 0.43 11.72
CA ARG A 122 -5.58 1.86 11.43
C ARG A 122 -4.28 2.15 10.67
N TYR A 123 -3.23 1.37 10.94
CA TYR A 123 -1.95 1.53 10.27
C TYR A 123 -2.04 1.13 8.80
N MET A 124 -2.66 -0.03 8.51
CA MET A 124 -2.85 -0.52 7.14
C MET A 124 -3.70 0.46 6.31
N THR A 125 -4.80 0.97 6.88
CA THR A 125 -5.67 1.92 6.17
C THR A 125 -5.01 3.28 5.91
N ARG A 126 -4.06 3.70 6.75
CA ARG A 126 -3.29 4.94 6.55
C ARG A 126 -2.09 4.78 5.63
N SER A 127 -1.53 3.57 5.55
CA SER A 127 -0.34 3.28 4.74
C SER A 127 -0.69 2.93 3.29
N THR A 128 -1.93 2.54 3.04
CA THR A 128 -2.46 2.31 1.69
C THR A 128 -2.88 3.64 1.08
N PRO A 129 -2.35 4.02 -0.10
CA PRO A 129 -2.86 5.18 -0.81
C PRO A 129 -4.35 5.05 -1.05
N ARG A 130 -5.07 6.16 -0.93
CA ARG A 130 -6.48 6.19 -1.30
C ARG A 130 -6.62 5.77 -2.76
N GLN A 131 -7.39 4.71 -3.00
CA GLN A 131 -7.74 4.31 -4.35
C GLN A 131 -8.85 5.23 -4.84
N VAL A 132 -8.57 5.96 -5.92
CA VAL A 132 -9.60 6.66 -6.70
C VAL A 132 -9.89 5.78 -7.90
N ARG A 133 -11.15 5.34 -8.01
CA ARG A 133 -11.63 4.49 -9.11
C ARG A 133 -12.50 5.33 -10.02
N THR A 134 -12.34 5.16 -11.33
CA THR A 134 -13.33 5.70 -12.29
C THR A 134 -14.68 5.04 -12.07
N ARG A 135 -15.76 5.63 -12.60
CA ARG A 135 -17.09 5.03 -12.55
C ARG A 135 -17.08 3.58 -13.06
N GLU A 136 -16.43 3.33 -14.19
CA GLU A 136 -16.33 1.98 -14.77
C GLU A 136 -15.59 1.02 -13.84
N GLN A 137 -14.49 1.46 -13.23
CA GLN A 137 -13.72 0.63 -12.29
C GLN A 137 -14.48 0.34 -10.99
N ARG A 138 -15.37 1.25 -10.56
CA ARG A 138 -16.26 0.99 -9.42
C ARG A 138 -17.29 -0.07 -9.78
N ILE A 139 -17.97 0.09 -10.92
CA ILE A 139 -18.95 -0.89 -11.42
C ILE A 139 -18.29 -2.27 -11.56
N GLU A 140 -17.10 -2.34 -12.16
CA GLU A 140 -16.35 -3.60 -12.30
C GLU A 140 -15.99 -4.21 -10.93
N ALA A 141 -15.50 -3.41 -9.99
CA ALA A 141 -15.18 -3.88 -8.64
C ALA A 141 -16.41 -4.35 -7.85
N ARG A 142 -17.53 -3.64 -7.98
CA ARG A 142 -18.82 -4.00 -7.38
C ARG A 142 -19.35 -5.30 -8.00
N TRP A 143 -19.33 -5.43 -9.32
CA TRP A 143 -19.72 -6.65 -10.02
C TRP A 143 -18.86 -7.85 -9.59
N ALA A 144 -17.54 -7.71 -9.59
CA ALA A 144 -16.62 -8.77 -9.17
C ALA A 144 -16.85 -9.18 -7.71
N TRP A 145 -17.16 -8.22 -6.83
CA TRP A 145 -17.52 -8.51 -5.45
C TRP A 145 -18.85 -9.27 -5.36
N VAL A 146 -19.89 -8.84 -6.09
CA VAL A 146 -21.20 -9.50 -6.12
C VAL A 146 -21.05 -10.95 -6.60
N GLU A 147 -20.34 -11.18 -7.71
CA GLU A 147 -20.09 -12.53 -8.24
C GLU A 147 -19.35 -13.42 -7.23
N SER A 148 -18.29 -12.88 -6.59
CA SER A 148 -17.56 -13.59 -5.55
C SER A 148 -18.48 -13.94 -4.37
N LYS A 149 -19.34 -13.01 -3.95
CA LYS A 149 -20.22 -13.19 -2.81
C LYS A 149 -21.33 -14.20 -3.11
N VAL A 150 -21.93 -14.13 -4.29
CA VAL A 150 -22.91 -15.10 -4.76
C VAL A 150 -22.29 -16.49 -4.82
N SER A 151 -21.07 -16.62 -5.37
CA SER A 151 -20.36 -17.91 -5.40
C SER A 151 -20.13 -18.49 -4.00
N GLU A 152 -19.67 -17.67 -3.03
CA GLU A 152 -19.49 -18.10 -1.64
C GLU A 152 -20.80 -18.63 -1.01
N LEU A 153 -21.92 -17.93 -1.24
CA LEU A 153 -23.22 -18.31 -0.70
C LEU A 153 -23.79 -19.56 -1.39
N GLU A 154 -23.55 -19.72 -2.70
CA GLU A 154 -23.92 -20.92 -3.44
C GLU A 154 -23.15 -22.14 -2.96
N ASP A 155 -21.85 -22.01 -2.70
CA ASP A 155 -21.01 -23.07 -2.13
C ASP A 155 -21.52 -23.47 -0.73
N GLU A 156 -21.80 -22.50 0.16
CA GLU A 156 -22.39 -22.78 1.47
C GLU A 156 -23.73 -23.53 1.35
N MET A 157 -24.58 -23.10 0.41
CA MET A 157 -25.87 -23.74 0.18
C MET A 157 -25.71 -25.19 -0.33
N VAL A 158 -24.73 -25.46 -1.19
CA VAL A 158 -24.43 -26.83 -1.66
C VAL A 158 -23.97 -27.71 -0.51
N GLU A 159 -23.06 -27.22 0.33
CA GLU A 159 -22.59 -27.95 1.53
C GLU A 159 -23.73 -28.25 2.50
N LEU A 160 -24.61 -27.27 2.75
CA LEU A 160 -25.78 -27.47 3.62
C LEU A 160 -26.74 -28.50 3.05
N LYS A 161 -27.02 -28.47 1.74
CA LYS A 161 -27.87 -29.47 1.06
C LYS A 161 -27.27 -30.88 1.13
N ALA A 162 -25.95 -31.00 1.05
CA ALA A 162 -25.24 -32.28 1.19
C ALA A 162 -25.28 -32.84 2.62
N THR A 163 -25.42 -31.98 3.63
CA THR A 163 -25.37 -32.33 5.05
C THR A 163 -26.74 -32.69 5.64
N ILE A 164 -27.84 -32.61 4.86
CA ILE A 164 -29.19 -32.92 5.34
C ILE A 164 -29.35 -34.43 5.63
N GLY A 165 -29.02 -34.83 6.85
CA GLY A 165 -29.57 -36.02 7.53
C GLY A 165 -30.85 -35.67 8.31
N ALA A 166 -31.66 -36.68 8.64
CA ALA A 166 -33.02 -36.54 9.16
C ALA A 166 -33.19 -35.75 10.48
N GLU A 167 -32.11 -35.45 11.22
CA GLU A 167 -32.18 -34.82 12.55
C GLU A 167 -32.06 -33.28 12.52
N ASP A 168 -31.45 -32.66 11.50
CA ASP A 168 -31.23 -31.20 11.40
C ASP A 168 -31.99 -30.51 10.26
N GLN A 169 -32.96 -31.22 9.67
CA GLN A 169 -33.64 -30.84 8.43
C GLN A 169 -34.35 -29.47 8.50
N PHE A 170 -34.89 -29.08 9.66
CA PHE A 170 -35.57 -27.79 9.85
C PHE A 170 -34.60 -26.60 9.84
N MET A 171 -33.48 -26.70 10.58
CA MET A 171 -32.47 -25.63 10.65
C MET A 171 -31.74 -25.46 9.32
N ALA A 172 -31.40 -26.57 8.65
CA ALA A 172 -30.80 -26.53 7.33
C ALA A 172 -31.76 -25.90 6.29
N SER A 173 -33.06 -26.24 6.33
CA SER A 173 -34.06 -25.66 5.43
C SER A 173 -34.23 -24.16 5.63
N SER A 174 -34.27 -23.70 6.89
CA SER A 174 -34.34 -22.27 7.23
C SER A 174 -33.11 -21.51 6.73
N ARG A 175 -31.90 -22.06 6.93
CA ARG A 175 -30.66 -21.45 6.43
C ARG A 175 -30.59 -21.41 4.91
N ILE A 176 -30.99 -22.49 4.23
CA ILE A 176 -31.05 -22.54 2.75
C ILE A 176 -32.02 -21.48 2.20
N ALA A 177 -33.18 -21.29 2.83
CA ALA A 177 -34.12 -20.24 2.44
C ALA A 177 -33.49 -18.84 2.59
N ALA A 178 -32.84 -18.57 3.72
CA ALA A 178 -32.15 -17.29 3.95
C ALA A 178 -30.99 -17.05 2.95
N LEU A 179 -30.21 -18.08 2.62
CA LEU A 179 -29.14 -17.99 1.61
C LEU A 179 -29.71 -17.71 0.22
N THR A 180 -30.85 -18.32 -0.12
CA THR A 180 -31.52 -18.10 -1.41
C THR A 180 -31.97 -16.65 -1.55
N GLU A 181 -32.62 -16.11 -0.52
CA GLU A 181 -33.05 -14.69 -0.48
C GLU A 181 -31.85 -13.72 -0.60
N GLN A 182 -30.73 -14.03 0.07
CA GLN A 182 -29.51 -13.22 -0.03
C GLN A 182 -28.90 -13.26 -1.44
N ILE A 183 -28.86 -14.43 -2.09
CA ILE A 183 -28.36 -14.56 -3.46
C ILE A 183 -29.24 -13.78 -4.44
N GLU A 184 -30.57 -13.86 -4.30
CA GLU A 184 -31.50 -13.11 -5.15
C GLU A 184 -31.32 -11.60 -4.97
N THR A 185 -31.24 -11.14 -3.71
CA THR A 185 -30.95 -9.74 -3.38
C THR A 185 -29.66 -9.24 -4.03
N LEU A 186 -28.58 -10.03 -3.98
CA LEU A 186 -27.30 -9.66 -4.59
C LEU A 186 -27.34 -9.63 -6.12
N ARG A 187 -28.11 -10.53 -6.75
CA ARG A 187 -28.25 -10.61 -8.22
C ARG A 187 -29.08 -9.46 -8.79
N GLU A 188 -30.02 -8.94 -8.02
CA GLU A 188 -30.88 -7.81 -8.41
C GLU A 188 -30.29 -6.45 -8.03
N LEU A 189 -29.14 -6.44 -7.34
CA LEU A 189 -28.48 -5.21 -6.88
C LEU A 189 -28.09 -4.31 -8.06
N ASP A 190 -28.53 -3.05 -8.03
CA ASP A 190 -28.04 -2.04 -8.96
C ASP A 190 -26.64 -1.60 -8.57
N ILE A 191 -25.64 -2.25 -9.17
CA ILE A 191 -24.22 -1.97 -8.93
C ILE A 191 -23.78 -0.57 -9.42
N GLU A 192 -24.59 0.13 -10.22
CA GLU A 192 -24.31 1.50 -10.64
C GLU A 192 -24.74 2.53 -9.60
N ASP A 193 -25.71 2.21 -8.74
CA ASP A 193 -26.18 3.08 -7.66
C ASP A 193 -25.21 3.05 -6.47
N ASP A 194 -24.80 4.24 -6.02
CA ASP A 194 -23.87 4.42 -4.90
C ASP A 194 -24.52 4.10 -3.55
N ASN A 195 -25.85 4.05 -3.45
CA ASN A 195 -26.56 3.74 -2.21
C ASN A 195 -27.00 2.26 -2.11
N ALA A 196 -27.00 1.52 -3.22
CA ALA A 196 -27.54 0.17 -3.28
C ALA A 196 -26.93 -0.79 -2.24
N PHE A 197 -25.63 -0.66 -1.95
CA PHE A 197 -24.95 -1.48 -0.95
C PHE A 197 -25.41 -1.17 0.48
N GLU A 198 -25.67 0.10 0.80
CA GLU A 198 -26.18 0.51 2.12
C GLU A 198 -27.61 -0.02 2.35
N GLU A 199 -28.44 -0.03 1.30
CA GLU A 199 -29.81 -0.54 1.36
C GLU A 199 -29.89 -2.04 1.71
N ILE A 200 -28.90 -2.82 1.26
CA ILE A 200 -28.79 -4.25 1.61
C ILE A 200 -27.95 -4.49 2.87
N GLY A 201 -27.47 -3.43 3.53
CA GLY A 201 -26.68 -3.52 4.76
C GLY A 201 -25.24 -4.02 4.57
N GLU A 202 -24.71 -3.96 3.34
CA GLU A 202 -23.35 -4.38 2.99
C GLU A 202 -22.41 -3.17 2.83
N SER A 203 -21.11 -3.40 3.03
CA SER A 203 -20.11 -2.37 2.77
C SER A 203 -19.83 -2.30 1.28
N ASP A 204 -20.00 -1.13 0.67
CA ASP A 204 -19.61 -0.91 -0.73
C ASP A 204 -18.11 -1.23 -0.92
N PRO A 205 -17.74 -2.18 -1.80
CA PRO A 205 -16.35 -2.54 -2.08
C PRO A 205 -15.59 -1.44 -2.87
N ALA A 206 -16.33 -0.53 -3.49
CA ALA A 206 -15.79 0.57 -4.28
C ALA A 206 -16.68 1.82 -4.16
N PRO A 207 -16.69 2.49 -2.99
CA PRO A 207 -17.48 3.70 -2.80
C PRO A 207 -17.00 4.84 -3.69
N PRO A 208 -17.89 5.77 -4.08
CA PRO A 208 -17.50 6.98 -4.79
C PRO A 208 -16.49 7.78 -3.95
N SER A 209 -15.56 8.42 -4.63
CA SER A 209 -14.55 9.22 -3.95
C SER A 209 -15.18 10.53 -3.43
N PRO A 210 -14.85 11.01 -2.21
CA PRO A 210 -15.29 12.32 -1.72
C PRO A 210 -15.08 13.53 -2.66
N GLU A 211 -14.21 13.45 -3.67
CA GLU A 211 -14.02 14.52 -4.67
C GLU A 211 -15.02 14.43 -5.83
N GLU A 212 -15.50 13.23 -6.18
CA GLU A 212 -16.61 13.06 -7.13
C GLU A 212 -17.92 13.62 -6.56
N LEU A 213 -18.12 13.56 -5.24
CA LEU A 213 -19.19 14.28 -4.54
C LEU A 213 -19.04 15.81 -4.63
N ALA A 214 -17.81 16.32 -4.69
CA ALA A 214 -17.53 17.76 -4.75
C ALA A 214 -17.54 18.33 -6.19
N GLY A 215 -17.33 17.50 -7.21
CA GLY A 215 -17.45 17.88 -8.62
C GLY A 215 -18.89 18.15 -9.02
N LEU A 216 -19.83 17.33 -8.55
CA LEU A 216 -21.27 17.51 -8.77
C LEU A 216 -21.83 18.79 -8.11
N LEU A 217 -21.25 19.24 -6.99
CA LEU A 217 -21.64 20.49 -6.34
C LEU A 217 -21.11 21.76 -7.05
N ARG A 218 -20.14 21.63 -7.97
CA ARG A 218 -19.64 22.77 -8.76
C ARG A 218 -20.36 22.92 -10.10
N GLU A 219 -20.87 21.82 -10.67
CA GLU A 219 -21.62 21.87 -11.93
C GLU A 219 -23.04 22.47 -11.76
N GLU A 220 -23.59 22.54 -10.54
CA GLU A 220 -24.87 23.23 -10.27
C GLU A 220 -24.75 24.76 -10.03
N GLU A 221 -23.55 25.29 -9.76
CA GLU A 221 -23.36 26.75 -9.55
C GLU A 221 -23.05 27.52 -10.84
N ASP A 222 -22.65 26.85 -11.92
CA ASP A 222 -22.32 27.50 -13.20
C ASP A 222 -23.51 27.63 -14.17
N ASP A 223 -24.69 27.11 -13.81
CA ASP A 223 -25.94 27.19 -14.58
C ASP A 223 -27.07 28.02 -13.88
N ALA A 224 -26.73 28.85 -12.90
CA ALA A 224 -27.66 29.76 -12.19
C ALA A 224 -27.40 31.26 -12.46
#